data_AF-A0AAV1AB25-F1
#
_entry.id   AF-A0AAV1AB25-F1
#
_cell.length_a   1.000
_cell.length_b   1.000
_cell.length_c   1.000
_cell.angle_alpha   90.00
_cell.angle_beta   90.00
_cell.angle_gamma   90.00
#
_symmetry.space_group_name_H-M   'P 1'
#
loop_
_entity.id
_entity.type
_entity.pdbx_description
1 polymer ?
#
loop_
_entity_poly.entity_id
_entity_poly.type
_entity_poly.pdbx_seq_one_letter_code
_entity_poly.pdbx_strand_id
1 'polypeptide(L)'
;MRFSRGLPGLYVHLRIGPYACAEWNYGGFPLWLHFIPGIKFRTDNEPFKAEMKRFTAKIVDLMKQENLYASQGGPIILSQIENEYGNIDKSYGPAAKTYINWATSMATSLDTGVPWVMCQQANAPDPIINTCNGFYCDQFTPNSNQKPKMWTENWTGCFLAFGGAVPYRPVEDLAFAVARFFQRGGTFQNYYMYHGGTNFGRTTGRPFISTSYDYDAPIDEYGIIRQPKWGHLKDLHKAIKLCEEALIATDPTISSPGPNLETSVYKTGSACVAFLANTGTNDATVTFNGNSYHLPGWSVSILPDCKSVVLNTAKINSASTISSFATESVKEEVDSLGSSSSGWSWISEPVDISKDDAFTKSGLLEQINTTADRSDYLWYSLCIDVEDTAGAQPVLHIESLGHALHAFINGKLAGSGVGNSGNAKVKVDIPITLVSGKNKIDLLSLTVGLQNYGAFYDLVGAGITGPVTLKGLRNGSTVDLSSQQWTYQIGLQGEDLGLSSGSVGQWNSQSNLPTNQPLTWYKTNFIAPSGSNPVAIDFTGLGKGEAWGLESPADGRRSSESSYRIGDNGTSGGTN
;
A
#
# COMPACT_ATOMS: atom_id res chain seq x y z
N MET A 1 -25.31 -10.98 4.87
CA MET A 1 -24.37 -11.01 6.02
C MET A 1 -24.98 -10.12 7.09
N ARG A 2 -25.46 -10.66 8.21
CA ARG A 2 -25.74 -9.80 9.37
C ARG A 2 -24.38 -9.38 9.90
N PHE A 3 -23.98 -8.13 9.71
CA PHE A 3 -22.98 -7.52 10.59
C PHE A 3 -23.63 -7.56 11.99
N SER A 4 -23.33 -8.62 12.75
CA SER A 4 -23.55 -8.59 14.18
C SER A 4 -22.85 -7.33 14.66
N ARG A 5 -23.65 -6.38 15.17
CA ARG A 5 -23.28 -5.21 15.99
C ARG A 5 -21.76 -5.11 16.12
N GLY A 6 -21.13 -4.13 15.44
CA GLY A 6 -19.68 -3.93 15.49
C GLY A 6 -19.15 -4.05 16.92
N LEU A 7 -17.86 -4.40 17.07
CA LEU A 7 -17.18 -4.56 18.37
C LEU A 7 -17.82 -3.64 19.42
N PRO A 8 -18.46 -4.18 20.49
CA PRO A 8 -19.29 -3.37 21.36
C PRO A 8 -18.51 -2.17 21.88
N GLY A 9 -18.93 -0.96 21.49
CA GLY A 9 -18.42 0.31 22.01
C GLY A 9 -17.45 1.12 21.14
N LEU A 10 -17.18 0.76 19.87
CA LEU A 10 -16.38 1.59 18.96
C LEU A 10 -17.22 2.23 17.83
N TYR A 11 -16.83 3.45 17.45
CA TYR A 11 -17.38 4.17 16.30
C TYR A 11 -16.49 4.00 15.06
N VAL A 12 -17.04 4.34 13.89
CA VAL A 12 -16.39 4.23 12.58
C VAL A 12 -16.33 5.59 11.89
N HIS A 13 -15.15 5.94 11.38
CA HIS A 13 -14.95 6.95 10.35
C HIS A 13 -14.85 6.24 8.99
N LEU A 14 -15.91 6.30 8.19
CA LEU A 14 -15.99 5.60 6.91
C LEU A 14 -15.40 6.46 5.78
N ARG A 15 -14.18 6.16 5.37
CA ARG A 15 -13.50 6.88 4.28
C ARG A 15 -13.85 6.25 2.93
N ILE A 16 -14.87 6.80 2.26
CA ILE A 16 -15.44 6.18 1.05
C ILE A 16 -14.56 6.44 -0.19
N GLY A 17 -13.88 7.59 -0.27
CA GLY A 17 -13.08 7.96 -1.43
C GLY A 17 -13.95 8.48 -2.58
N PRO A 18 -14.06 7.81 -3.76
CA PRO A 18 -13.55 6.47 -4.07
C PRO A 18 -12.06 6.40 -4.37
N TYR A 19 -11.42 7.53 -4.67
CA TYR A 19 -9.96 7.60 -4.61
C TYR A 19 -9.54 7.52 -3.13
N ALA A 20 -8.74 6.53 -2.78
CA ALA A 20 -8.29 6.28 -1.41
C ALA A 20 -6.79 6.56 -1.20
N CYS A 21 -5.99 6.64 -2.27
CA CYS A 21 -4.54 6.55 -2.21
C CYS A 21 -4.09 5.22 -1.56
N ALA A 22 -4.02 5.20 -0.22
CA ALA A 22 -3.82 4.07 0.67
C ALA A 22 -2.65 3.14 0.35
N GLU A 23 -1.65 3.64 -0.39
CA GLU A 23 -0.63 2.79 -1.03
C GLU A 23 -1.23 1.64 -1.85
N TRP A 24 -2.48 1.79 -2.28
CA TRP A 24 -3.28 0.75 -2.88
C TRP A 24 -3.23 0.81 -4.42
N ASN A 25 -3.32 -0.34 -5.07
CA ASN A 25 -3.26 -0.49 -6.52
C ASN A 25 -4.20 0.51 -7.21
N TYR A 26 -3.65 1.31 -8.12
CA TYR A 26 -4.38 2.33 -8.88
C TYR A 26 -5.17 3.35 -8.04
N GLY A 27 -4.78 3.54 -6.77
CA GLY A 27 -5.40 4.47 -5.83
C GLY A 27 -6.79 4.03 -5.34
N GLY A 28 -7.16 2.77 -5.56
CA GLY A 28 -8.49 2.21 -5.27
C GLY A 28 -9.45 2.22 -6.46
N PHE A 29 -9.08 2.85 -7.59
CA PHE A 29 -9.92 2.79 -8.78
C PHE A 29 -9.83 1.42 -9.45
N PRO A 30 -10.96 0.85 -9.88
CA PRO A 30 -10.91 -0.31 -10.75
C PRO A 30 -10.39 0.10 -12.14
N LEU A 31 -9.48 -0.69 -12.71
CA LEU A 31 -8.81 -0.31 -13.96
C LEU A 31 -9.79 -0.16 -15.14
N TRP A 32 -10.94 -0.84 -15.16
CA TRP A 32 -11.92 -0.69 -16.24
C TRP A 32 -12.39 0.77 -16.44
N LEU A 33 -12.30 1.62 -15.40
CA LEU A 33 -12.58 3.05 -15.53
C LEU A 33 -11.67 3.71 -16.58
N HIS A 34 -10.39 3.31 -16.65
CA HIS A 34 -9.40 3.85 -17.59
C HIS A 34 -9.86 3.77 -19.05
N PHE A 35 -10.65 2.75 -19.38
CA PHE A 35 -11.09 2.46 -20.75
C PHE A 35 -12.40 3.16 -21.12
N ILE A 36 -13.01 3.95 -20.23
CA ILE A 36 -14.21 4.71 -20.56
C ILE A 36 -13.84 5.85 -21.54
N PRO A 37 -14.50 5.93 -22.72
CA PRO A 37 -14.21 6.97 -23.69
C PRO A 37 -14.32 8.39 -23.10
N GLY A 38 -13.25 9.16 -23.23
CA GLY A 38 -13.20 10.57 -22.78
C GLY A 38 -13.15 10.77 -21.27
N ILE A 39 -12.94 9.70 -20.48
CA ILE A 39 -12.79 9.83 -19.03
C ILE A 39 -11.52 10.60 -18.68
N LYS A 40 -11.60 11.38 -17.60
CA LYS A 40 -10.45 12.01 -16.95
C LYS A 40 -10.64 11.90 -15.45
N PHE A 41 -9.68 11.32 -14.76
CA PHE A 41 -9.85 11.02 -13.35
C PHE A 41 -9.77 12.29 -12.51
N ARG A 42 -10.52 12.31 -11.41
CA ARG A 42 -10.43 13.31 -10.34
C ARG A 42 -10.50 14.75 -10.85
N THR A 43 -11.36 15.00 -11.82
CA THR A 43 -11.58 16.34 -12.37
C THR A 43 -13.03 16.51 -12.80
N ASP A 44 -13.37 17.71 -13.27
CA ASP A 44 -14.71 18.03 -13.74
C ASP A 44 -14.97 17.38 -15.11
N ASN A 45 -15.25 16.08 -15.07
CA ASN A 45 -15.43 15.20 -16.22
C ASN A 45 -16.69 14.36 -15.99
N GLU A 46 -17.70 14.50 -16.87
CA GLU A 46 -18.99 13.84 -16.68
C GLU A 46 -18.91 12.30 -16.56
N PRO A 47 -18.16 11.58 -17.41
CA PRO A 47 -18.00 10.13 -17.24
C PRO A 47 -17.45 9.75 -15.86
N PHE A 48 -16.41 10.43 -15.40
CA PHE A 48 -15.83 10.16 -14.08
C PHE A 48 -16.79 10.51 -12.93
N LYS A 49 -17.45 11.67 -13.00
CA LYS A 49 -18.44 12.11 -12.01
C LYS A 49 -19.62 11.14 -11.89
N ALA A 50 -20.12 10.64 -13.02
CA ALA A 50 -21.21 9.67 -13.05
C ALA A 50 -20.81 8.37 -12.34
N GLU A 51 -19.60 7.86 -12.60
CA GLU A 51 -19.10 6.63 -12.00
C GLU A 51 -18.77 6.78 -10.51
N MET A 52 -18.13 7.88 -10.13
CA MET A 52 -17.89 8.21 -8.72
C MET A 52 -19.22 8.31 -7.94
N LYS A 53 -20.21 9.04 -8.47
CA LYS A 53 -21.54 9.14 -7.84
C LYS A 53 -22.20 7.77 -7.71
N ARG A 54 -22.15 6.93 -8.76
CA ARG A 54 -22.73 5.59 -8.77
C ARG A 54 -22.16 4.72 -7.65
N PHE A 55 -20.83 4.72 -7.50
CA PHE A 55 -20.17 3.96 -6.45
C PHE A 55 -20.47 4.52 -5.04
N THR A 56 -20.28 5.83 -4.84
CA THR A 56 -20.49 6.46 -3.53
C THR A 56 -21.93 6.28 -3.06
N ALA A 57 -22.92 6.50 -3.94
CA ALA A 57 -24.33 6.28 -3.61
C ALA A 57 -24.60 4.83 -3.21
N LYS A 58 -24.06 3.85 -3.97
CA LYS A 58 -24.20 2.44 -3.62
C LYS A 58 -23.64 2.11 -2.24
N ILE A 59 -22.46 2.61 -1.89
CA ILE A 59 -21.87 2.38 -0.56
C ILE A 59 -22.73 3.00 0.53
N VAL A 60 -23.16 4.26 0.35
CA VAL A 60 -24.04 4.93 1.32
C VAL A 60 -25.36 4.18 1.49
N ASP A 61 -25.99 3.73 0.40
CA ASP A 61 -27.23 2.98 0.43
C ASP A 61 -27.07 1.65 1.17
N LEU A 62 -25.97 0.92 0.94
CA LEU A 62 -25.66 -0.32 1.67
C LEU A 62 -25.51 -0.05 3.17
N MET A 63 -24.78 1.01 3.55
CA MET A 63 -24.62 1.37 4.97
C MET A 63 -25.95 1.78 5.60
N LYS A 64 -26.81 2.50 4.86
CA LYS A 64 -28.14 2.89 5.31
C LYS A 64 -29.08 1.70 5.49
N GLN A 65 -29.10 0.77 4.55
CA GLN A 65 -29.94 -0.44 4.62
C GLN A 65 -29.61 -1.30 5.84
N GLU A 66 -28.34 -1.34 6.23
CA GLU A 66 -27.87 -2.06 7.42
C GLU A 66 -27.92 -1.20 8.71
N ASN A 67 -28.51 0.01 8.67
CA ASN A 67 -28.60 0.96 9.78
C ASN A 67 -27.24 1.26 10.44
N LEU A 68 -26.19 1.42 9.63
CA LEU A 68 -24.82 1.59 10.14
C LEU A 68 -24.45 3.05 10.43
N TYR A 69 -25.22 4.03 9.96
CA TYR A 69 -25.00 5.43 10.34
C TYR A 69 -25.48 5.73 11.76
N ALA A 70 -24.77 6.59 12.49
CA ALA A 70 -25.11 6.99 13.85
C ALA A 70 -26.50 7.65 13.94
N SER A 71 -26.92 8.35 12.88
CA SER A 71 -28.29 8.87 12.70
C SER A 71 -29.37 7.77 12.73
N GLN A 72 -29.00 6.52 12.46
CA GLN A 72 -29.85 5.32 12.48
C GLN A 72 -29.55 4.41 13.69
N GLY A 73 -28.70 4.85 14.63
CA GLY A 73 -28.25 4.06 15.78
C GLY A 73 -27.05 3.14 15.51
N GLY A 74 -26.40 3.26 14.34
CA GLY A 74 -25.20 2.52 13.97
C GLY A 74 -23.88 3.18 14.40
N PRO A 75 -22.73 2.57 14.09
CA PRO A 75 -21.43 3.04 14.56
C PRO A 75 -20.78 4.14 13.69
N ILE A 76 -21.24 4.40 12.47
CA ILE A 76 -20.57 5.36 11.55
C ILE A 76 -20.92 6.78 11.97
N ILE A 77 -19.92 7.53 12.47
CA ILE A 77 -20.07 8.92 12.96
C ILE A 77 -19.51 9.97 12.00
N LEU A 78 -18.74 9.54 11.00
CA LEU A 78 -18.02 10.43 10.09
C LEU A 78 -17.85 9.74 8.75
N SER A 79 -18.01 10.49 7.65
CA SER A 79 -17.72 10.01 6.29
C SER A 79 -16.70 10.88 5.59
N GLN A 80 -15.85 10.30 4.73
CA GLN A 80 -14.94 11.08 3.87
C GLN A 80 -15.27 10.88 2.40
N ILE A 81 -15.26 11.98 1.65
CA ILE A 81 -15.30 11.99 0.18
C ILE A 81 -13.96 12.51 -0.35
N GLU A 82 -13.49 11.94 -1.46
CA GLU A 82 -12.13 12.17 -1.99
C GLU A 82 -11.01 11.81 -0.98
N ASN A 83 -9.77 11.95 -1.41
CA ASN A 83 -8.60 11.80 -0.56
C ASN A 83 -7.45 12.70 -1.04
N GLU A 84 -7.04 13.63 -0.19
CA GLU A 84 -5.89 14.51 -0.41
C GLU A 84 -5.89 15.24 -1.76
N TYR A 85 -7.07 15.63 -2.25
CA TYR A 85 -7.20 16.29 -3.54
C TYR A 85 -6.53 17.66 -3.57
N GLY A 86 -6.51 18.39 -2.44
CA GLY A 86 -5.82 19.68 -2.35
C GLY A 86 -4.31 19.61 -2.53
N ASN A 87 -3.68 18.42 -2.43
CA ASN A 87 -2.27 18.26 -2.77
C ASN A 87 -1.99 18.34 -4.28
N ILE A 88 -3.02 18.08 -5.11
CA ILE A 88 -2.89 17.94 -6.57
C ILE A 88 -3.82 18.86 -7.37
N ASP A 89 -4.73 19.57 -6.70
CA ASP A 89 -5.77 20.42 -7.31
C ASP A 89 -5.21 21.47 -8.28
N LYS A 90 -4.06 22.07 -7.95
CA LYS A 90 -3.37 23.09 -8.77
C LYS A 90 -3.10 22.59 -10.18
N SER A 91 -2.76 21.31 -10.35
CA SER A 91 -2.47 20.71 -11.65
C SER A 91 -3.71 20.62 -12.55
N TYR A 92 -4.91 20.60 -11.97
CA TYR A 92 -6.19 20.57 -12.71
C TYR A 92 -6.75 21.98 -12.98
N GLY A 93 -6.10 23.03 -12.48
CA GLY A 93 -6.47 24.41 -12.75
C GLY A 93 -7.92 24.74 -12.34
N PRO A 94 -8.66 25.54 -13.13
CA PRO A 94 -10.04 25.95 -12.79
C PRO A 94 -11.02 24.79 -12.58
N ALA A 95 -10.80 23.64 -13.25
CA ALA A 95 -11.67 22.47 -13.15
C ALA A 95 -11.63 21.82 -11.75
N ALA A 96 -10.56 22.02 -10.98
CA ALA A 96 -10.48 21.53 -9.60
C ALA A 96 -11.57 22.11 -8.70
N LYS A 97 -11.86 23.42 -8.86
CA LYS A 97 -12.85 24.11 -8.04
C LYS A 97 -14.26 23.62 -8.35
N THR A 98 -14.59 23.44 -9.63
CA THR A 98 -15.91 22.93 -10.04
C THR A 98 -16.09 21.48 -9.63
N TYR A 99 -15.05 20.65 -9.77
CA TYR A 99 -15.02 19.27 -9.30
C TYR A 99 -15.28 19.14 -7.79
N ILE A 100 -14.54 19.89 -6.96
CA ILE A 100 -14.72 19.82 -5.50
C ILE A 100 -16.07 20.35 -5.04
N ASN A 101 -16.58 21.42 -5.65
CA ASN A 101 -17.95 21.89 -5.37
C ASN A 101 -19.00 20.84 -5.73
N TRP A 102 -18.82 20.15 -6.85
CA TRP A 102 -19.68 19.03 -7.25
C TRP A 102 -19.56 17.86 -6.27
N ALA A 103 -18.35 17.46 -5.87
CA ALA A 103 -18.13 16.35 -4.96
C ALA A 103 -18.77 16.61 -3.58
N THR A 104 -18.65 17.84 -3.07
CA THR A 104 -19.35 18.28 -1.86
C THR A 104 -20.86 18.19 -2.02
N SER A 105 -21.42 18.72 -3.12
CA SER A 105 -22.87 18.70 -3.36
C SER A 105 -23.40 17.27 -3.50
N MET A 106 -22.65 16.40 -4.19
CA MET A 106 -22.98 14.99 -4.36
C MET A 106 -22.98 14.27 -3.01
N ALA A 107 -21.90 14.36 -2.23
CA ALA A 107 -21.77 13.66 -0.95
C ALA A 107 -22.85 14.10 0.06
N THR A 108 -23.09 15.40 0.18
CA THR A 108 -24.09 15.95 1.09
C THR A 108 -25.53 15.61 0.68
N SER A 109 -25.80 15.53 -0.63
CA SER A 109 -27.13 15.12 -1.13
C SER A 109 -27.50 13.67 -0.79
N LEU A 110 -26.53 12.84 -0.41
CA LEU A 110 -26.77 11.45 0.00
C LEU A 110 -27.36 11.34 1.41
N ASP A 111 -27.46 12.44 2.16
CA ASP A 111 -28.18 12.56 3.44
C ASP A 111 -27.87 11.43 4.43
N THR A 112 -26.59 11.25 4.76
CA THR A 112 -26.11 10.21 5.70
C THR A 112 -26.52 10.52 7.15
N GLY A 113 -26.92 11.76 7.45
CA GLY A 113 -27.20 12.24 8.80
C GLY A 113 -25.96 12.37 9.69
N VAL A 114 -24.75 12.26 9.12
CA VAL A 114 -23.46 12.46 9.82
C VAL A 114 -22.56 13.42 9.03
N PRO A 115 -21.59 14.09 9.68
CA PRO A 115 -20.69 15.02 9.00
C PRO A 115 -19.83 14.34 7.93
N TRP A 116 -19.45 15.14 6.94
CA TRP A 116 -18.51 14.76 5.89
C TRP A 116 -17.19 15.52 6.03
N VAL A 117 -16.09 14.85 5.69
CA VAL A 117 -14.74 15.42 5.70
C VAL A 117 -14.03 15.28 4.36
N MET A 118 -13.01 16.12 4.16
CA MET A 118 -12.01 16.01 3.11
C MET A 118 -10.62 16.27 3.73
N CYS A 119 -9.72 15.29 3.64
CA CYS A 119 -8.34 15.45 4.12
C CYS A 119 -7.47 16.23 3.14
N GLN A 120 -6.53 17.03 3.66
CA GLN A 120 -5.63 17.89 2.89
C GLN A 120 -6.38 18.76 1.85
N GLN A 121 -7.55 19.30 2.22
CA GLN A 121 -8.37 20.15 1.35
C GLN A 121 -8.59 21.52 2.01
N ALA A 122 -7.61 22.41 1.90
CA ALA A 122 -7.65 23.72 2.58
C ALA A 122 -8.92 24.53 2.28
N ASN A 123 -9.42 24.46 1.05
CA ASN A 123 -10.62 25.16 0.57
C ASN A 123 -11.87 24.26 0.51
N ALA A 124 -11.99 23.24 1.35
CA ALA A 124 -13.18 22.37 1.41
C ALA A 124 -14.47 23.20 1.58
N PRO A 125 -15.43 23.14 0.63
CA PRO A 125 -16.66 23.91 0.71
C PRO A 125 -17.54 23.47 1.88
N ASP A 126 -18.28 24.40 2.47
CA ASP A 126 -19.27 24.07 3.50
C ASP A 126 -20.34 23.11 2.96
N PRO A 127 -20.84 22.17 3.79
CA PRO A 127 -20.54 21.95 5.21
C PRO A 127 -19.37 21.00 5.49
N ILE A 128 -18.53 20.68 4.50
CA ILE A 128 -17.43 19.70 4.64
C ILE A 128 -16.36 20.23 5.60
N ILE A 129 -15.91 19.37 6.53
CA ILE A 129 -14.81 19.68 7.43
C ILE A 129 -13.49 19.32 6.75
N ASN A 130 -12.58 20.29 6.60
CA ASN A 130 -11.23 19.99 6.15
C ASN A 130 -10.38 19.43 7.30
N THR A 131 -9.56 18.44 7.00
CA THR A 131 -8.75 17.74 8.00
C THR A 131 -7.28 17.68 7.60
N CYS A 132 -6.42 17.32 8.54
CA CYS A 132 -4.99 17.20 8.35
C CYS A 132 -4.53 15.74 8.35
N ASN A 133 -3.49 15.47 7.57
CA ASN A 133 -2.73 14.22 7.53
C ASN A 133 -1.25 14.53 7.75
N GLY A 134 -0.49 13.63 8.36
CA GLY A 134 0.95 13.79 8.51
C GLY A 134 1.51 13.14 9.77
N PHE A 135 2.79 13.37 10.03
CA PHE A 135 3.42 13.03 11.31
C PHE A 135 2.99 13.97 12.44
N TYR A 136 2.63 15.22 12.11
CA TYR A 136 2.21 16.26 13.04
C TYR A 136 1.09 17.11 12.44
N CYS A 137 0.04 17.36 13.20
CA CYS A 137 -1.05 18.26 12.84
C CYS A 137 -1.42 19.22 13.98
N ASP A 138 -0.54 19.41 14.96
CA ASP A 138 -0.78 20.31 16.10
C ASP A 138 -0.87 21.78 15.69
N GLN A 139 -0.26 22.17 14.56
CA GLN A 139 -0.35 23.52 13.98
C GLN A 139 -1.48 23.69 12.97
N PHE A 140 -2.17 22.61 12.59
CA PHE A 140 -3.28 22.71 11.65
C PHE A 140 -4.45 23.50 12.25
N THR A 141 -5.09 24.32 11.41
CA THR A 141 -6.32 25.04 11.74
C THR A 141 -7.34 24.76 10.64
N PRO A 142 -8.59 24.37 10.99
CA PRO A 142 -9.64 24.20 10.00
C PRO A 142 -9.95 25.51 9.29
N ASN A 143 -10.58 25.44 8.12
CA ASN A 143 -10.83 26.60 7.27
C ASN A 143 -11.96 27.52 7.77
N SER A 144 -12.54 27.20 8.93
CA SER A 144 -13.53 28.01 9.66
C SER A 144 -13.47 27.67 11.15
N ASN A 145 -13.64 28.67 12.02
CA ASN A 145 -13.70 28.48 13.48
C ASN A 145 -14.96 27.71 13.93
N GLN A 146 -15.93 27.49 13.03
CA GLN A 146 -17.12 26.69 13.31
C GLN A 146 -16.89 25.18 13.09
N LYS A 147 -15.73 24.81 12.53
CA LYS A 147 -15.37 23.42 12.22
C LYS A 147 -14.40 22.88 13.27
N PRO A 148 -14.55 21.62 13.70
CA PRO A 148 -13.61 21.02 14.63
C PRO A 148 -12.25 20.79 13.98
N LYS A 149 -11.18 20.87 14.77
CA LYS A 149 -9.82 20.51 14.36
C LYS A 149 -9.66 18.99 14.40
N MET A 150 -9.51 18.37 13.23
CA MET A 150 -9.44 16.90 13.08
C MET A 150 -8.18 16.45 12.34
N TRP A 151 -7.57 15.38 12.83
CA TRP A 151 -6.39 14.73 12.27
C TRP A 151 -6.76 13.31 11.81
N THR A 152 -6.92 13.14 10.51
CA THR A 152 -7.45 11.91 9.90
C THR A 152 -6.38 10.85 9.65
N GLU A 153 -5.12 11.23 9.52
CA GLU A 153 -3.99 10.30 9.41
C GLU A 153 -2.77 10.76 10.21
N ASN A 154 -2.62 10.23 11.41
CA ASN A 154 -1.37 10.31 12.16
C ASN A 154 -0.50 9.12 11.79
N TRP A 155 0.54 9.37 10.99
CA TRP A 155 1.38 8.30 10.45
C TRP A 155 2.18 7.58 11.53
N THR A 156 1.86 6.32 11.83
CA THR A 156 2.52 5.57 12.92
C THR A 156 3.91 5.06 12.59
N GLY A 157 4.30 5.20 11.33
CA GLY A 157 5.53 4.76 10.68
C GLY A 157 5.46 5.17 9.22
N CYS A 158 5.77 4.26 8.30
CA CYS A 158 5.63 4.45 6.87
C CYS A 158 5.35 3.10 6.18
N PHE A 159 4.96 3.11 4.91
CA PHE A 159 4.87 1.89 4.10
C PHE A 159 6.26 1.30 3.81
N LEU A 160 6.33 -0.01 3.56
CA LEU A 160 7.54 -0.70 3.12
C LEU A 160 7.50 -0.88 1.59
N ALA A 161 8.58 -0.49 0.92
CA ALA A 161 8.80 -0.82 -0.48
C ALA A 161 9.70 -2.05 -0.62
N PHE A 162 9.53 -2.84 -1.68
CA PHE A 162 10.51 -3.85 -2.06
C PHE A 162 11.90 -3.22 -2.25
N GLY A 163 12.92 -3.83 -1.65
CA GLY A 163 14.29 -3.29 -1.58
C GLY A 163 14.48 -2.12 -0.60
N GLY A 164 13.45 -1.74 0.16
CA GLY A 164 13.50 -0.67 1.15
C GLY A 164 13.83 -1.17 2.57
N ALA A 165 14.33 -0.27 3.42
CA ALA A 165 14.49 -0.55 4.84
C ALA A 165 13.14 -0.55 5.58
N VAL A 166 13.01 -1.37 6.62
CA VAL A 166 11.82 -1.41 7.47
C VAL A 166 11.65 -0.06 8.17
N PRO A 167 10.53 0.65 7.95
CA PRO A 167 10.30 1.96 8.54
C PRO A 167 10.03 1.85 10.05
N TYR A 168 10.44 2.87 10.80
CA TYR A 168 10.26 2.93 12.25
C TYR A 168 9.95 4.36 12.70
N ARG A 169 8.98 4.52 13.59
CA ARG A 169 8.68 5.76 14.30
C ARG A 169 8.62 5.48 15.81
N PRO A 170 9.49 6.12 16.63
CA PRO A 170 9.48 5.96 18.08
C PRO A 170 8.10 6.29 18.69
N VAL A 171 7.70 5.55 19.72
CA VAL A 171 6.40 5.79 20.35
C VAL A 171 6.38 7.09 21.15
N GLU A 172 7.52 7.53 21.68
CA GLU A 172 7.68 8.79 22.38
C GLU A 172 7.32 9.96 21.46
N ASP A 173 7.79 9.90 20.21
CA ASP A 173 7.48 10.87 19.17
C ASP A 173 6.01 10.86 18.77
N LEU A 174 5.47 9.66 18.53
CA LEU A 174 4.06 9.49 18.19
C LEU A 174 3.14 9.99 19.32
N ALA A 175 3.47 9.68 20.57
CA ALA A 175 2.76 10.14 21.75
C ALA A 175 2.88 11.65 21.94
N PHE A 176 4.08 12.23 21.72
CA PHE A 176 4.30 13.67 21.71
C PHE A 176 3.39 14.36 20.70
N ALA A 177 3.37 13.88 19.45
CA ALA A 177 2.56 14.48 18.39
C ALA A 177 1.06 14.47 18.72
N VAL A 178 0.55 13.36 19.29
CA VAL A 178 -0.86 13.26 19.74
C VAL A 178 -1.14 14.19 20.92
N ALA A 179 -0.29 14.19 21.95
CA ALA A 179 -0.48 15.05 23.11
C ALA A 179 -0.43 16.54 22.72
N ARG A 180 0.48 16.92 21.82
CA ARG A 180 0.57 18.27 21.23
C ARG A 180 -0.69 18.66 20.46
N PHE A 181 -1.28 17.71 19.72
CA PHE A 181 -2.51 17.95 18.97
C PHE A 181 -3.68 18.27 19.91
N PHE A 182 -3.92 17.45 20.94
CA PHE A 182 -4.97 17.72 21.96
C PHE A 182 -4.65 18.92 22.84
N GLN A 183 -3.37 19.19 23.13
CA GLN A 183 -2.93 20.42 23.81
C GLN A 183 -3.41 21.69 23.09
N ARG A 184 -3.51 21.64 21.76
CA ARG A 184 -3.84 22.79 20.88
C ARG A 184 -5.22 22.68 20.24
N GLY A 185 -6.21 22.25 21.01
CA GLY A 185 -7.63 22.22 20.62
C GLY A 185 -7.99 21.13 19.61
N GLY A 186 -7.14 20.10 19.43
CA GLY A 186 -7.48 18.94 18.62
C GLY A 186 -8.64 18.14 19.24
N THR A 187 -9.57 17.66 18.41
CA THR A 187 -10.80 16.99 18.88
C THR A 187 -11.01 15.58 18.31
N PHE A 188 -10.34 15.26 17.20
CA PHE A 188 -10.35 13.95 16.58
C PHE A 188 -8.95 13.60 16.08
N GLN A 189 -8.43 12.44 16.46
CA GLN A 189 -7.15 11.92 15.98
C GLN A 189 -7.30 10.45 15.62
N ASN A 190 -6.80 10.09 14.44
CA ASN A 190 -6.80 8.71 13.94
C ASN A 190 -5.37 8.27 13.62
N TYR A 191 -4.98 7.06 14.03
CA TYR A 191 -3.70 6.46 13.67
C TYR A 191 -3.79 5.83 12.28
N TYR A 192 -2.87 6.21 11.40
CA TYR A 192 -2.68 5.58 10.09
C TYR A 192 -1.28 4.95 10.10
N MET A 193 -1.10 3.66 10.41
CA MET A 193 -2.12 2.63 10.65
C MET A 193 -2.17 2.24 12.12
N TYR A 194 -3.37 1.95 12.64
CA TYR A 194 -3.49 1.28 13.94
C TYR A 194 -3.16 -0.22 13.85
N HIS A 195 -3.60 -0.85 12.75
CA HIS A 195 -3.17 -2.14 12.24
C HIS A 195 -3.05 -1.98 10.73
N GLY A 196 -1.88 -2.26 10.16
CA GLY A 196 -1.64 -2.11 8.73
C GLY A 196 -1.97 -3.38 7.94
N GLY A 197 -1.44 -4.53 8.39
CA GLY A 197 -1.75 -5.84 7.81
C GLY A 197 -0.90 -6.18 6.58
N THR A 198 -1.52 -6.87 5.61
CA THR A 198 -0.85 -7.46 4.45
C THR A 198 -1.58 -7.14 3.15
N ASN A 199 -0.82 -6.74 2.13
CA ASN A 199 -1.28 -6.58 0.75
C ASN A 199 -1.37 -7.94 0.06
N PHE A 200 -2.46 -8.68 0.34
CA PHE A 200 -2.71 -9.97 -0.30
C PHE A 200 -2.99 -9.83 -1.81
N GLY A 201 -2.79 -10.89 -2.56
CA GLY A 201 -2.94 -10.95 -4.00
C GLY A 201 -2.01 -10.01 -4.76
N ARG A 202 -2.41 -9.72 -6.00
CA ARG A 202 -1.66 -8.86 -6.91
C ARG A 202 -2.30 -7.48 -7.16
N THR A 203 -3.54 -7.29 -6.71
CA THR A 203 -4.34 -6.07 -6.99
C THR A 203 -4.45 -5.12 -5.79
N THR A 204 -3.47 -5.15 -4.88
CA THR A 204 -3.55 -4.46 -3.58
C THR A 204 -2.47 -3.41 -3.40
N GLY A 205 -1.19 -3.72 -3.58
CA GLY A 205 -0.12 -2.71 -3.47
C GLY A 205 0.07 -1.84 -4.73
N ARG A 206 0.40 -0.55 -4.53
CA ARG A 206 0.92 0.37 -5.57
C ARG A 206 2.33 -0.07 -6.07
N PRO A 207 2.95 0.61 -7.06
CA PRO A 207 4.23 0.21 -7.63
C PRO A 207 5.30 0.01 -6.56
N PHE A 208 5.87 -1.20 -6.52
CA PHE A 208 6.94 -1.59 -5.60
C PHE A 208 6.60 -1.55 -4.10
N ILE A 209 5.35 -1.37 -3.69
CA ILE A 209 4.98 -1.61 -2.30
C ILE A 209 5.07 -3.10 -2.01
N SER A 210 5.69 -3.44 -0.88
CA SER A 210 5.85 -4.81 -0.48
C SER A 210 4.52 -5.42 -0.05
N THR A 211 4.51 -6.75 0.04
CA THR A 211 3.38 -7.50 0.57
C THR A 211 3.08 -7.11 2.02
N SER A 212 4.09 -6.82 2.83
CA SER A 212 3.90 -6.35 4.20
C SER A 212 3.42 -4.89 4.20
N TYR A 213 2.33 -4.63 4.89
CA TYR A 213 1.85 -3.28 5.18
C TYR A 213 1.88 -3.00 6.69
N ASP A 214 2.84 -3.58 7.42
CA ASP A 214 2.98 -3.46 8.89
C ASP A 214 2.92 -2.00 9.41
N TYR A 215 3.55 -1.07 8.69
CA TYR A 215 3.55 0.36 8.97
C TYR A 215 4.17 0.78 10.32
N ASP A 216 4.89 -0.12 11.00
CA ASP A 216 5.28 0.03 12.41
C ASP A 216 4.06 0.37 13.29
N ALA A 217 2.92 -0.24 12.97
CA ALA A 217 1.65 0.01 13.63
C ALA A 217 1.64 -0.53 15.08
N PRO A 218 0.79 0.03 15.97
CA PRO A 218 0.58 -0.49 17.32
C PRO A 218 0.15 -1.96 17.37
N ILE A 219 -0.54 -2.45 16.35
CA ILE A 219 -0.79 -3.87 16.10
C ILE A 219 -0.03 -4.22 14.82
N ASP A 220 0.92 -5.15 14.92
CA ASP A 220 1.77 -5.52 13.79
C ASP A 220 1.00 -6.22 12.66
N GLU A 221 1.69 -6.50 11.55
CA GLU A 221 1.15 -7.21 10.38
C GLU A 221 0.38 -8.49 10.75
N TYR A 222 0.83 -9.20 11.79
CA TYR A 222 0.31 -10.51 12.19
C TYR A 222 -0.79 -10.43 13.24
N GLY A 223 -1.21 -9.21 13.62
CA GLY A 223 -2.22 -9.00 14.66
C GLY A 223 -1.66 -9.06 16.08
N ILE A 224 -0.33 -9.06 16.26
CA ILE A 224 0.32 -9.08 17.57
C ILE A 224 0.43 -7.63 18.09
N ILE A 225 0.19 -7.47 19.39
CA ILE A 225 0.35 -6.18 20.07
C ILE A 225 1.82 -5.80 20.11
N ARG A 226 2.19 -4.70 19.44
CA ARG A 226 3.56 -4.17 19.41
C ARG A 226 3.87 -3.37 20.66
N GLN A 227 4.64 -3.94 21.59
CA GLN A 227 5.14 -3.21 22.76
C GLN A 227 6.55 -2.62 22.54
N PRO A 228 6.84 -1.44 23.10
CA PRO A 228 6.02 -0.68 24.05
C PRO A 228 5.00 0.25 23.38
N LYS A 229 4.95 0.27 22.04
CA LYS A 229 4.17 1.24 21.25
C LYS A 229 2.69 1.26 21.66
N TRP A 230 2.03 0.10 21.59
CA TRP A 230 0.62 -0.01 21.94
C TRP A 230 0.34 0.33 23.40
N GLY A 231 1.16 -0.17 24.34
CA GLY A 231 0.98 0.05 25.77
C GLY A 231 1.09 1.52 26.15
N HIS A 232 2.10 2.21 25.61
CA HIS A 232 2.31 3.64 25.87
C HIS A 232 1.19 4.51 25.27
N LEU A 233 0.72 4.19 24.06
CA LEU A 233 -0.42 4.89 23.46
C LEU A 233 -1.72 4.65 24.24
N LYS A 234 -1.96 3.43 24.73
CA LYS A 234 -3.10 3.13 25.60
C LYS A 234 -3.09 4.00 26.86
N ASP A 235 -1.92 4.14 27.50
CA ASP A 235 -1.81 4.97 28.70
C ASP A 235 -1.97 6.47 28.38
N LEU A 236 -1.48 6.93 27.22
CA LEU A 236 -1.77 8.26 26.69
C LEU A 236 -3.27 8.49 26.49
N HIS A 237 -3.99 7.53 25.90
CA HIS A 237 -5.44 7.65 25.71
C HIS A 237 -6.18 7.72 27.04
N LYS A 238 -5.77 6.95 28.04
CA LYS A 238 -6.33 7.06 29.40
C LYS A 238 -6.08 8.45 30.00
N ALA A 239 -4.88 9.00 29.84
CA ALA A 239 -4.56 10.34 30.31
C ALA A 239 -5.43 11.41 29.62
N ILE A 240 -5.63 11.32 28.30
CA ILE A 240 -6.53 12.22 27.55
C ILE A 240 -7.98 12.04 28.00
N LYS A 241 -8.42 10.81 28.29
CA LYS A 241 -9.78 10.56 28.80
C LYS A 241 -10.05 11.15 30.18
N LEU A 242 -9.05 11.20 31.06
CA LEU A 242 -9.17 11.94 32.32
C LEU A 242 -9.35 13.45 32.10
N CYS A 243 -8.97 13.96 30.93
CA CYS A 243 -9.10 15.37 30.56
C CYS A 243 -10.39 15.70 29.80
N GLU A 244 -11.20 14.71 29.43
CA GLU A 244 -12.28 14.84 28.45
C GLU A 244 -13.31 15.92 28.82
N GLU A 245 -13.75 15.99 30.08
CA GLU A 245 -14.74 16.99 30.54
C GLU A 245 -14.30 18.43 30.24
N ALA A 246 -13.02 18.75 30.49
CA ALA A 246 -12.50 20.09 30.22
C ALA A 246 -12.23 20.32 28.72
N LEU A 247 -11.74 19.29 28.01
CA LEU A 247 -11.43 19.37 26.57
C LEU A 247 -12.65 19.64 25.70
N ILE A 248 -13.83 19.11 26.08
CA ILE A 248 -15.07 19.31 25.31
C ILE A 248 -15.83 20.60 25.70
N ALA A 249 -15.48 21.22 26.83
CA ALA A 249 -16.23 22.33 27.40
C ALA A 249 -15.63 23.71 27.12
N THR A 250 -14.33 23.79 26.81
CA THR A 250 -13.64 25.06 26.58
C THR A 250 -12.46 24.90 25.62
N ASP A 251 -12.04 26.00 25.00
CA ASP A 251 -10.78 26.09 24.28
C ASP A 251 -9.58 26.23 25.25
N PRO A 252 -8.36 25.85 24.82
CA PRO A 252 -7.16 26.01 25.63
C PRO A 252 -6.70 27.46 25.70
N THR A 253 -6.33 27.91 26.89
CA THR A 253 -5.50 29.11 27.05
C THR A 253 -4.03 28.71 26.96
N ILE A 254 -3.32 29.20 25.95
CA ILE A 254 -1.91 28.85 25.67
C ILE A 254 -0.99 29.98 26.15
N SER A 255 0.12 29.62 26.80
CA SER A 255 1.18 30.54 27.19
C SER A 255 2.57 29.92 27.01
N SER A 256 3.59 30.77 26.87
CA SER A 256 4.98 30.35 26.64
C SER A 256 5.86 30.80 27.81
N PRO A 257 6.07 29.96 28.84
CA PRO A 257 6.85 30.33 30.02
C PRO A 257 8.37 30.40 29.79
N GLY A 258 8.83 29.98 28.61
CA GLY A 258 10.24 30.05 28.22
C GLY A 258 10.46 29.59 26.78
N PRO A 259 11.71 29.65 26.27
CA PRO A 259 12.05 29.17 24.94
C PRO A 259 11.70 27.69 24.79
N ASN A 260 10.97 27.33 23.73
CA ASN A 260 10.50 25.97 23.45
C ASN A 260 9.61 25.34 24.52
N LEU A 261 9.13 26.13 25.48
CA LEU A 261 8.19 25.69 26.50
C LEU A 261 6.81 26.26 26.21
N GLU A 262 5.80 25.42 26.29
CA GLU A 262 4.41 25.82 26.10
C GLU A 262 3.52 25.17 27.15
N THR A 263 2.65 25.96 27.76
CA THR A 263 1.62 25.46 28.68
C THR A 263 0.25 25.79 28.13
N SER A 264 -0.64 24.82 28.14
CA SER A 264 -2.03 24.99 27.69
C SER A 264 -2.97 24.54 28.80
N VAL A 265 -3.91 25.40 29.16
CA VAL A 265 -4.86 25.15 30.23
C VAL A 265 -6.28 25.14 29.69
N TYR A 266 -6.99 24.04 29.95
CA TYR A 266 -8.43 23.94 29.77
C TYR A 266 -9.08 24.07 31.14
N LYS A 267 -9.90 25.09 31.35
CA LYS A 267 -10.48 25.38 32.65
C LYS A 267 -11.98 25.64 32.56
N THR A 268 -12.75 24.89 33.32
CA THR A 268 -14.18 25.10 33.54
C THR A 268 -14.41 25.51 35.00
N GLY A 269 -15.67 25.67 35.41
CA GLY A 269 -16.01 25.88 36.83
C GLY A 269 -15.68 24.67 37.73
N SER A 270 -15.68 23.46 37.17
CA SER A 270 -15.53 22.17 37.88
C SER A 270 -14.18 21.48 37.65
N ALA A 271 -13.50 21.75 36.54
CA ALA A 271 -12.30 21.02 36.10
C ALA A 271 -11.17 21.97 35.66
N CYS A 272 -9.92 21.54 35.86
CA CYS A 272 -8.73 22.21 35.36
C CYS A 272 -7.78 21.15 34.82
N VAL A 273 -7.49 21.21 33.53
CA VAL A 273 -6.51 20.35 32.85
C VAL A 273 -5.37 21.20 32.33
N ALA A 274 -4.14 20.72 32.46
CA ALA A 274 -2.97 21.35 31.86
C ALA A 274 -2.14 20.36 31.02
N PHE A 275 -1.61 20.86 29.92
CA PHE A 275 -0.57 20.22 29.13
C PHE A 275 0.68 21.08 29.21
N LEU A 276 1.81 20.49 29.57
CA LEU A 276 3.11 21.17 29.66
C LEU A 276 4.05 20.55 28.62
N ALA A 277 4.37 21.28 27.56
CA ALA A 277 5.20 20.80 26.47
C ALA A 277 6.59 21.43 26.49
N ASN A 278 7.59 20.58 26.20
CA ASN A 278 8.93 20.97 25.81
C ASN A 278 9.15 20.55 24.36
N THR A 279 9.17 21.53 23.45
CA THR A 279 9.42 21.33 22.02
C THR A 279 10.91 21.46 21.67
N GLY A 280 11.78 21.61 22.67
CA GLY A 280 13.23 21.62 22.52
C GLY A 280 13.81 20.21 22.60
N THR A 281 15.07 20.06 22.21
CA THR A 281 15.78 18.77 22.27
C THR A 281 16.37 18.47 23.65
N ASN A 282 16.54 19.49 24.49
CA ASN A 282 17.13 19.36 25.82
C ASN A 282 16.05 19.36 26.89
N ASP A 283 16.31 18.66 27.99
CA ASP A 283 15.48 18.69 29.18
C ASP A 283 15.35 20.13 29.73
N ALA A 284 14.18 20.42 30.29
CA ALA A 284 13.87 21.73 30.85
C ALA A 284 12.97 21.60 32.08
N THR A 285 12.99 22.61 32.93
CA THR A 285 12.09 22.71 34.08
C THR A 285 11.13 23.88 33.86
N VAL A 286 9.84 23.65 34.05
CA VAL A 286 8.80 24.68 33.97
C VAL A 286 8.14 24.90 35.33
N THR A 287 7.98 26.16 35.71
CA THR A 287 7.17 26.53 36.88
C THR A 287 5.72 26.75 36.43
N PHE A 288 4.79 25.96 36.95
CA PHE A 288 3.37 26.05 36.63
C PHE A 288 2.53 25.95 37.92
N ASN A 289 1.62 26.90 38.15
CA ASN A 289 0.82 27.02 39.38
C ASN A 289 1.65 26.93 40.69
N GLY A 290 2.85 27.52 40.70
CA GLY A 290 3.75 27.51 41.85
C GLY A 290 4.54 26.20 42.06
N ASN A 291 4.28 25.17 41.26
CA ASN A 291 5.01 23.90 41.28
C ASN A 291 6.05 23.85 40.15
N SER A 292 7.11 23.08 40.37
CA SER A 292 8.19 22.85 39.40
C SER A 292 8.04 21.49 38.74
N TYR A 293 8.05 21.44 37.40
CA TYR A 293 7.91 20.21 36.62
C TYR A 293 9.10 20.01 35.69
N HIS A 294 9.75 18.85 35.78
CA HIS A 294 10.79 18.42 34.85
C HIS A 294 10.17 17.85 33.58
N LEU A 295 10.51 18.43 32.43
CA LEU A 295 10.08 18.02 31.11
C LEU A 295 11.29 17.52 30.30
N PRO A 296 11.35 16.21 29.99
CA PRO A 296 12.31 15.71 29.02
C PRO A 296 12.26 16.48 27.69
N GLY A 297 13.37 16.52 26.96
CA GLY A 297 13.39 17.00 25.57
C GLY A 297 12.30 16.32 24.73
N TRP A 298 11.64 17.09 23.87
CA TRP A 298 10.59 16.61 22.96
C TRP A 298 9.46 15.82 23.67
N SER A 299 8.89 16.42 24.72
CA SER A 299 7.87 15.74 25.53
C SER A 299 6.70 16.64 25.93
N VAL A 300 5.56 16.02 26.23
CA VAL A 300 4.39 16.66 26.84
C VAL A 300 4.03 15.93 28.13
N SER A 301 3.89 16.66 29.22
CA SER A 301 3.30 16.17 30.47
C SER A 301 1.81 16.54 30.53
N ILE A 302 0.95 15.58 30.90
CA ILE A 302 -0.51 15.75 31.01
C ILE A 302 -0.90 15.76 32.49
N LEU A 303 -1.61 16.81 32.90
CA LEU A 303 -2.06 17.04 34.27
C LEU A 303 -3.59 17.22 34.27
N PRO A 304 -4.38 16.16 34.52
CA PRO A 304 -5.85 16.22 34.47
C PRO A 304 -6.50 17.12 35.53
N ASP A 305 -5.73 17.50 36.56
CA ASP A 305 -6.14 18.34 37.69
C ASP A 305 -5.29 19.61 37.83
N CYS A 306 -4.51 19.96 36.80
CA CYS A 306 -3.52 21.04 36.79
C CYS A 306 -2.42 20.93 37.87
N LYS A 307 -2.23 19.74 38.48
CA LYS A 307 -1.29 19.52 39.59
C LYS A 307 -0.43 18.27 39.43
N SER A 308 -1.03 17.12 39.14
CA SER A 308 -0.34 15.84 39.11
C SER A 308 -0.12 15.36 37.68
N VAL A 309 1.15 15.08 37.34
CA VAL A 309 1.50 14.48 36.04
C VAL A 309 1.09 13.01 36.05
N VAL A 310 0.11 12.65 35.24
CA VAL A 310 -0.33 11.24 35.09
C VAL A 310 0.41 10.53 33.95
N LEU A 311 0.92 11.29 32.99
CA LEU A 311 1.71 10.79 31.87
C LEU A 311 2.65 11.88 31.34
N ASN A 312 3.87 11.47 30.98
CA ASN A 312 4.76 12.26 30.12
C ASN A 312 5.09 11.42 28.88
N THR A 313 5.01 12.02 27.69
CA THR A 313 5.14 11.28 26.42
C THR A 313 6.50 10.64 26.20
N ALA A 314 7.57 11.10 26.87
CA ALA A 314 8.91 10.51 26.79
C ALA A 314 9.21 9.51 27.92
N LYS A 315 8.30 9.30 28.86
CA LYS A 315 8.47 8.35 29.99
C LYS A 315 7.60 7.11 29.76
N ILE A 316 8.18 6.09 29.16
CA ILE A 316 7.50 4.83 28.84
C ILE A 316 7.46 3.93 30.08
N ASN A 317 6.24 3.55 30.49
CA ASN A 317 6.02 2.61 31.60
C ASN A 317 5.72 1.17 31.14
N SER A 318 5.48 0.97 29.84
CA SER A 318 5.21 -0.35 29.26
C SER A 318 6.51 -1.11 28.96
N ALA A 319 6.56 -2.39 29.29
CA ALA A 319 7.70 -3.24 28.96
C ALA A 319 7.79 -3.48 27.44
N SER A 320 8.99 -3.42 26.87
CA SER A 320 9.23 -3.75 25.47
C SER A 320 9.18 -5.26 25.24
N THR A 321 8.64 -5.68 24.10
CA THR A 321 8.65 -7.08 23.65
C THR A 321 9.35 -7.18 22.31
N ILE A 322 10.15 -8.23 22.14
CA ILE A 322 10.77 -8.55 20.84
C ILE A 322 10.08 -9.81 20.34
N SER A 323 9.34 -9.69 19.25
CA SER A 323 8.79 -10.84 18.52
C SER A 323 9.88 -11.43 17.63
N SER A 324 9.89 -12.76 17.49
CA SER A 324 10.81 -13.47 16.60
C SER A 324 10.08 -14.60 15.90
N PHE A 325 10.45 -14.86 14.64
CA PHE A 325 10.03 -16.07 13.96
C PHE A 325 10.81 -17.28 14.46
N ALA A 326 10.10 -18.36 14.77
CA ALA A 326 10.69 -19.65 15.06
C ALA A 326 10.36 -20.59 13.90
N THR A 327 11.38 -21.25 13.35
CA THR A 327 11.18 -22.23 12.27
C THR A 327 10.50 -23.48 12.82
N GLU A 328 9.34 -23.83 12.28
CA GLU A 328 8.69 -25.11 12.53
C GLU A 328 8.93 -26.04 11.34
N SER A 329 9.41 -27.25 11.61
CA SER A 329 9.59 -28.26 10.57
C SER A 329 8.21 -28.74 10.09
N VAL A 330 7.95 -28.60 8.81
CA VAL A 330 6.72 -29.08 8.15
C VAL A 330 6.51 -30.56 8.48
N LYS A 331 5.37 -30.88 9.11
CA LYS A 331 4.91 -32.27 9.26
C LYS A 331 4.22 -32.68 7.97
N GLU A 332 4.63 -33.82 7.42
CA GLU A 332 4.14 -34.33 6.13
C GLU A 332 2.81 -35.08 6.28
N GLU A 333 1.94 -34.96 5.29
CA GLU A 333 0.70 -35.73 5.20
C GLU A 333 1.05 -37.17 4.76
N VAL A 334 0.82 -38.14 5.65
CA VAL A 334 1.06 -39.56 5.35
C VAL A 334 -0.20 -40.13 4.72
N ASP A 335 -0.13 -40.42 3.42
CA ASP A 335 -1.24 -41.04 2.71
C ASP A 335 -1.51 -42.45 3.23
N SER A 336 -2.77 -42.87 3.26
CA SER A 336 -3.26 -44.15 3.83
C SER A 336 -2.77 -45.42 3.10
N LEU A 337 -1.91 -45.26 2.10
CA LEU A 337 -1.21 -46.32 1.35
C LEU A 337 0.31 -46.37 1.62
N GLY A 338 0.83 -45.60 2.58
CA GLY A 338 2.22 -45.73 3.03
C GLY A 338 3.28 -45.17 2.06
N SER A 339 2.89 -44.45 1.01
CA SER A 339 3.79 -43.60 0.25
C SER A 339 3.83 -42.21 0.88
N SER A 340 4.94 -41.83 1.51
CA SER A 340 5.22 -40.41 1.77
C SER A 340 5.24 -39.70 0.42
N SER A 341 4.32 -38.77 0.16
CA SER A 341 4.47 -37.84 -0.97
C SER A 341 5.53 -36.80 -0.58
N SER A 342 6.76 -37.26 -0.42
CA SER A 342 7.89 -36.46 -0.02
C SER A 342 8.27 -35.56 -1.19
N GLY A 343 8.10 -34.25 -1.03
CA GLY A 343 8.86 -33.28 -1.81
C GLY A 343 8.04 -32.29 -2.64
N TRP A 344 8.75 -31.22 -2.98
CA TRP A 344 8.29 -30.24 -3.94
C TRP A 344 8.11 -30.88 -5.31
N SER A 345 7.07 -30.45 -6.01
CA SER A 345 6.90 -30.71 -7.44
C SER A 345 7.04 -29.41 -8.21
N TRP A 346 7.40 -29.49 -9.49
CA TRP A 346 7.63 -28.29 -10.29
C TRP A 346 7.17 -28.43 -11.75
N ILE A 347 6.90 -27.29 -12.38
CA ILE A 347 6.61 -27.15 -13.81
C ILE A 347 7.42 -25.97 -14.33
N SER A 348 8.15 -26.16 -15.43
CA SER A 348 8.79 -25.03 -16.13
C SER A 348 7.74 -24.33 -16.97
N GLU A 349 7.62 -23.02 -16.79
CA GLU A 349 6.82 -22.16 -17.64
C GLU A 349 7.53 -22.01 -19.00
N PRO A 350 6.82 -22.14 -20.13
CA PRO A 350 7.42 -21.94 -21.44
C PRO A 350 8.00 -20.53 -21.63
N VAL A 351 9.20 -20.48 -22.21
CA VAL A 351 9.84 -19.23 -22.63
C VAL A 351 9.51 -18.97 -24.10
N ASP A 352 8.22 -18.72 -24.38
CA ASP A 352 7.73 -18.23 -25.67
C ASP A 352 6.26 -17.79 -25.63
N ILE A 353 5.79 -17.30 -26.78
CA ILE A 353 4.37 -17.26 -27.13
C ILE A 353 3.85 -18.70 -27.28
N SER A 354 3.07 -19.13 -26.30
CA SER A 354 2.53 -20.48 -26.14
C SER A 354 0.99 -20.53 -26.11
N LYS A 355 0.33 -19.38 -26.05
CA LYS A 355 -1.14 -19.27 -25.95
C LYS A 355 -1.80 -19.04 -27.32
N ASP A 356 -2.96 -19.68 -27.51
CA ASP A 356 -3.75 -19.58 -28.75
C ASP A 356 -4.37 -18.20 -28.98
N ASP A 357 -4.57 -17.42 -27.91
CA ASP A 357 -5.11 -16.06 -27.96
C ASP A 357 -4.03 -14.98 -28.16
N ALA A 358 -2.79 -15.39 -28.44
CA ALA A 358 -1.71 -14.48 -28.82
C ALA A 358 -2.06 -13.72 -30.11
N PHE A 359 -1.59 -12.48 -30.20
CA PHE A 359 -1.95 -11.60 -31.30
C PHE A 359 -0.79 -10.73 -31.74
N THR A 360 -0.85 -10.22 -32.97
CA THR A 360 0.25 -9.48 -33.59
C THR A 360 -0.13 -8.04 -33.85
N LYS A 361 0.79 -7.10 -33.58
CA LYS A 361 0.65 -5.67 -33.90
C LYS A 361 1.98 -5.10 -34.40
N SER A 362 1.89 -4.11 -35.29
CA SER A 362 3.05 -3.29 -35.65
C SER A 362 3.33 -2.30 -34.53
N GLY A 363 4.59 -2.20 -34.13
CA GLY A 363 5.00 -1.33 -33.05
C GLY A 363 4.90 -1.98 -31.66
N LEU A 364 5.50 -1.30 -30.67
CA LEU A 364 5.45 -1.67 -29.26
C LEU A 364 4.14 -1.20 -28.61
N LEU A 365 3.48 -2.09 -27.86
CA LEU A 365 2.27 -1.78 -27.11
C LEU A 365 2.58 -1.46 -25.63
N GLU A 366 1.89 -0.45 -25.09
CA GLU A 366 1.93 -0.12 -23.66
C GLU A 366 1.18 -1.19 -22.86
N GLN A 367 1.73 -1.58 -21.69
CA GLN A 367 1.31 -2.79 -20.99
C GLN A 367 -0.07 -2.67 -20.31
N ILE A 368 -0.39 -1.55 -19.66
CA ILE A 368 -1.66 -1.36 -18.94
C ILE A 368 -2.84 -1.45 -19.92
N ASN A 369 -2.75 -0.76 -21.04
CA ASN A 369 -3.78 -0.79 -22.09
C ASN A 369 -3.93 -2.17 -22.73
N THR A 370 -2.86 -2.96 -22.76
CA THR A 370 -2.85 -4.27 -23.40
C THR A 370 -3.38 -5.36 -22.46
N THR A 371 -2.87 -5.42 -21.24
CA THR A 371 -3.24 -6.47 -20.28
C THR A 371 -4.57 -6.19 -19.61
N ALA A 372 -4.95 -4.91 -19.50
CA ALA A 372 -6.05 -4.45 -18.64
C ALA A 372 -5.90 -4.97 -17.19
N ASP A 373 -4.66 -5.05 -16.69
CA ASP A 373 -4.28 -5.52 -15.35
C ASP A 373 -4.81 -6.92 -15.00
N ARG A 374 -5.11 -7.74 -16.03
CA ARG A 374 -5.51 -9.14 -15.87
C ARG A 374 -4.38 -10.04 -15.41
N SER A 375 -3.14 -9.66 -15.73
CA SER A 375 -1.91 -10.32 -15.28
C SER A 375 -0.83 -9.26 -15.08
N ASP A 376 0.13 -9.55 -14.20
CA ASP A 376 1.35 -8.76 -14.08
C ASP A 376 2.25 -8.89 -15.31
N TYR A 377 2.04 -9.89 -16.17
CA TYR A 377 2.96 -10.30 -17.21
C TYR A 377 2.46 -9.97 -18.63
N LEU A 378 3.35 -9.45 -19.48
CA LEU A 378 3.12 -9.27 -20.92
C LEU A 378 4.36 -9.68 -21.71
N TRP A 379 4.18 -10.64 -22.62
CA TRP A 379 5.20 -11.07 -23.56
C TRP A 379 5.19 -10.21 -24.83
N TYR A 380 6.40 -9.90 -25.32
CA TYR A 380 6.68 -9.25 -26.60
C TYR A 380 7.65 -10.15 -27.36
N SER A 381 7.23 -10.70 -28.50
CA SER A 381 8.05 -11.63 -29.29
C SER A 381 8.25 -11.14 -30.72
N LEU A 382 9.48 -11.26 -31.21
CA LEU A 382 9.89 -10.91 -32.57
C LEU A 382 10.90 -11.94 -33.09
N CYS A 383 10.80 -12.25 -34.39
CA CYS A 383 11.83 -13.01 -35.09
C CYS A 383 12.60 -12.08 -36.03
N ILE A 384 13.94 -12.10 -35.93
CA ILE A 384 14.84 -11.39 -36.85
C ILE A 384 15.68 -12.40 -37.62
N ASP A 385 16.10 -12.05 -38.84
CA ASP A 385 17.04 -12.83 -39.63
C ASP A 385 18.39 -12.13 -39.68
N VAL A 386 19.48 -12.87 -39.48
CA VAL A 386 20.85 -12.35 -39.37
C VAL A 386 21.75 -13.14 -40.30
N GLU A 387 22.25 -12.49 -41.36
CA GLU A 387 23.00 -13.18 -42.43
C GLU A 387 24.37 -13.72 -41.97
N ASP A 388 25.10 -13.02 -41.09
CA ASP A 388 26.43 -13.42 -40.58
C ASP A 388 26.67 -12.86 -39.16
N THR A 389 27.23 -13.68 -38.27
CA THR A 389 27.50 -13.33 -36.85
C THR A 389 29.00 -13.32 -36.51
N ALA A 390 29.89 -13.55 -37.49
CA ALA A 390 31.32 -13.69 -37.24
C ALA A 390 31.96 -12.42 -36.63
N GLY A 391 32.32 -12.49 -35.34
CA GLY A 391 33.17 -11.50 -34.65
C GLY A 391 32.45 -10.30 -34.03
N ALA A 392 31.11 -10.23 -34.08
CA ALA A 392 30.33 -9.16 -33.45
C ALA A 392 29.76 -9.61 -32.09
N GLN A 393 29.81 -8.72 -31.09
CA GLN A 393 29.08 -8.88 -29.82
C GLN A 393 27.90 -7.88 -29.82
N PRO A 394 26.74 -8.27 -30.39
CA PRO A 394 25.60 -7.37 -30.45
C PRO A 394 25.05 -7.07 -29.05
N VAL A 395 24.51 -5.87 -28.89
CA VAL A 395 23.90 -5.40 -27.65
C VAL A 395 22.45 -5.07 -27.92
N LEU A 396 21.54 -5.71 -27.19
CA LEU A 396 20.12 -5.39 -27.18
C LEU A 396 19.86 -4.28 -26.16
N HIS A 397 19.50 -3.11 -26.68
CA HIS A 397 19.07 -1.97 -25.89
C HIS A 397 17.56 -1.99 -25.73
N ILE A 398 17.07 -1.83 -24.50
CA ILE A 398 15.64 -1.81 -24.20
C ILE A 398 15.36 -0.66 -23.24
N GLU A 399 14.44 0.23 -23.62
CA GLU A 399 13.81 1.18 -22.71
C GLU A 399 12.35 0.78 -22.44
N SER A 400 11.98 0.87 -21.17
CA SER A 400 10.66 0.50 -20.66
C SER A 400 10.21 1.51 -19.61
N LEU A 401 8.91 1.78 -19.56
CA LEU A 401 8.28 2.55 -18.49
C LEU A 401 8.25 1.79 -17.16
N GLY A 402 8.66 0.51 -17.17
CA GLY A 402 8.79 -0.35 -16.01
C GLY A 402 7.78 -1.50 -16.00
N HIS A 403 7.78 -2.33 -14.97
CA HIS A 403 8.54 -2.18 -13.72
C HIS A 403 9.77 -3.08 -13.66
N ALA A 404 9.72 -4.23 -14.34
CA ALA A 404 10.90 -5.02 -14.66
C ALA A 404 10.73 -5.67 -16.03
N LEU A 405 11.84 -6.17 -16.58
CA LEU A 405 11.83 -6.93 -17.82
C LEU A 405 12.89 -8.02 -17.81
N HIS A 406 12.61 -9.11 -18.51
CA HIS A 406 13.55 -10.19 -18.82
C HIS A 406 13.65 -10.35 -20.33
N ALA A 407 14.87 -10.44 -20.86
CA ALA A 407 15.11 -10.67 -22.28
C ALA A 407 15.63 -12.08 -22.50
N PHE A 408 14.94 -12.82 -23.35
CA PHE A 408 15.31 -14.16 -23.78
C PHE A 408 15.66 -14.16 -25.27
N ILE A 409 16.75 -14.84 -25.60
CA ILE A 409 17.25 -14.97 -26.98
C ILE A 409 17.30 -16.45 -27.31
N ASN A 410 16.54 -16.85 -28.32
CA ASN A 410 16.40 -18.25 -28.73
C ASN A 410 16.06 -19.18 -27.54
N GLY A 411 15.12 -18.74 -26.68
CA GLY A 411 14.65 -19.49 -25.51
C GLY A 411 15.57 -19.46 -24.29
N LYS A 412 16.69 -18.72 -24.31
CA LYS A 412 17.63 -18.61 -23.18
C LYS A 412 17.64 -17.21 -22.59
N LEU A 413 17.63 -17.09 -21.26
CA LEU A 413 17.74 -15.80 -20.58
C LEU A 413 19.07 -15.13 -20.92
N ALA A 414 19.02 -13.94 -21.50
CA ALA A 414 20.19 -13.15 -21.87
C ALA A 414 20.48 -12.02 -20.87
N GLY A 415 19.43 -11.46 -20.26
CA GLY A 415 19.59 -10.40 -19.25
C GLY A 415 18.26 -9.90 -18.73
N SER A 416 18.32 -9.04 -17.70
CA SER A 416 17.14 -8.48 -17.03
C SER A 416 17.37 -7.03 -16.64
N GLY A 417 16.29 -6.30 -16.39
CA GLY A 417 16.32 -4.94 -15.83
C GLY A 417 15.15 -4.72 -14.89
N VAL A 418 15.36 -3.94 -13.83
CA VAL A 418 14.34 -3.65 -12.82
C VAL A 418 14.42 -2.19 -12.39
N GLY A 419 13.26 -1.56 -12.22
CA GLY A 419 13.12 -0.24 -11.63
C GLY A 419 13.15 -0.31 -10.10
N ASN A 420 12.72 0.76 -9.44
CA ASN A 420 12.51 0.77 -7.99
C ASN A 420 11.35 1.72 -7.61
N SER A 421 11.04 1.80 -6.32
CA SER A 421 9.95 2.63 -5.78
C SER A 421 10.12 4.14 -6.03
N GLY A 422 11.34 4.62 -6.28
CA GLY A 422 11.62 6.02 -6.64
C GLY A 422 11.57 6.29 -8.14
N ASN A 423 11.88 5.29 -8.97
CA ASN A 423 11.81 5.37 -10.42
C ASN A 423 11.56 3.99 -11.03
N ALA A 424 10.35 3.79 -11.55
CA ALA A 424 9.94 2.52 -12.14
C ALA A 424 10.55 2.24 -13.53
N LYS A 425 11.07 3.26 -14.22
CA LYS A 425 11.58 3.12 -15.59
C LYS A 425 12.82 2.22 -15.62
N VAL A 426 12.92 1.44 -16.69
CA VAL A 426 14.03 0.52 -16.93
C VAL A 426 14.73 0.90 -18.23
N LYS A 427 16.06 0.98 -18.18
CA LYS A 427 16.94 1.17 -19.34
C LYS A 427 18.10 0.21 -19.23
N VAL A 428 18.21 -0.73 -20.16
CA VAL A 428 19.23 -1.78 -20.13
C VAL A 428 19.90 -1.96 -21.48
N ASP A 429 21.19 -2.27 -21.43
CA ASP A 429 22.00 -2.73 -22.56
C ASP A 429 22.47 -4.15 -22.24
N ILE A 430 21.94 -5.13 -22.98
CA ILE A 430 22.16 -6.56 -22.75
C ILE A 430 23.04 -7.10 -23.88
N PRO A 431 24.28 -7.53 -23.61
CA PRO A 431 25.06 -8.28 -24.60
C PRO A 431 24.35 -9.59 -24.94
N ILE A 432 24.09 -9.84 -26.22
CA ILE A 432 23.37 -11.05 -26.67
C ILE A 432 24.22 -11.87 -27.64
N THR A 433 23.87 -13.15 -27.77
CA THR A 433 24.46 -14.05 -28.77
C THR A 433 23.41 -14.38 -29.82
N LEU A 434 23.72 -14.08 -31.08
CA LEU A 434 22.87 -14.40 -32.24
C LEU A 434 23.52 -15.53 -33.05
N VAL A 435 22.70 -16.30 -33.74
CA VAL A 435 23.14 -17.30 -34.74
C VAL A 435 22.86 -16.81 -36.15
N SER A 436 23.56 -17.33 -37.16
CA SER A 436 23.20 -17.05 -38.55
C SER A 436 21.81 -17.62 -38.86
N GLY A 437 21.00 -16.86 -39.58
CA GLY A 437 19.59 -17.15 -39.85
C GLY A 437 18.63 -16.55 -38.82
N LYS A 438 17.51 -17.24 -38.59
CA LYS A 438 16.45 -16.78 -37.68
C LYS A 438 16.89 -16.80 -36.22
N ASN A 439 16.66 -15.67 -35.54
CA ASN A 439 16.78 -15.51 -34.10
C ASN A 439 15.45 -15.02 -33.53
N LYS A 440 15.02 -15.61 -32.43
CA LYS A 440 13.84 -15.21 -31.68
C LYS A 440 14.25 -14.35 -30.49
N ILE A 441 13.61 -13.21 -30.35
CA ILE A 441 13.76 -12.29 -29.22
C ILE A 441 12.42 -12.27 -28.49
N ASP A 442 12.41 -12.81 -27.27
CA ASP A 442 11.24 -12.83 -26.39
C ASP A 442 11.53 -11.93 -25.18
N LEU A 443 10.73 -10.89 -25.01
CA LEU A 443 10.83 -9.97 -23.89
C LEU A 443 9.62 -10.16 -22.99
N LEU A 444 9.86 -10.48 -21.73
CA LEU A 444 8.83 -10.55 -20.70
C LEU A 444 8.85 -9.26 -19.89
N SER A 445 7.82 -8.44 -20.04
CA SER A 445 7.62 -7.26 -19.20
C SER A 445 6.71 -7.58 -18.02
N LEU A 446 6.99 -6.98 -16.86
CA LEU A 446 6.19 -7.19 -15.67
C LEU A 446 5.89 -5.92 -14.87
N THR A 447 4.65 -5.82 -14.41
CA THR A 447 4.19 -4.80 -13.44
C THR A 447 4.33 -5.31 -12.02
N VAL A 448 4.44 -4.38 -11.07
CA VAL A 448 4.52 -4.67 -9.62
C VAL A 448 3.58 -3.72 -8.90
N GLY A 449 2.29 -3.78 -9.24
CA GLY A 449 1.26 -2.81 -8.85
C GLY A 449 1.20 -1.63 -9.82
N LEU A 450 0.12 -0.85 -9.77
CA LEU A 450 -0.14 0.31 -10.65
C LEU A 450 -0.11 1.61 -9.87
N GLN A 451 0.42 2.67 -10.51
CA GLN A 451 0.58 4.00 -9.93
C GLN A 451 -0.71 4.46 -9.23
N ASN A 452 -0.58 4.99 -8.01
CA ASN A 452 -1.72 5.30 -7.15
C ASN A 452 -1.80 6.76 -6.69
N TYR A 453 -0.78 7.58 -6.93
CA TYR A 453 -0.68 8.94 -6.40
C TYR A 453 -0.04 9.91 -7.40
N GLY A 454 -0.47 11.16 -7.33
CA GLY A 454 -0.03 12.28 -8.18
C GLY A 454 -1.17 12.88 -9.00
N ALA A 455 -0.94 14.04 -9.62
CA ALA A 455 -1.86 14.55 -10.64
C ALA A 455 -1.70 13.71 -11.92
N PHE A 456 -2.81 13.38 -12.58
CA PHE A 456 -2.82 12.60 -13.84
C PHE A 456 -2.08 11.27 -13.75
N TYR A 457 -2.03 10.66 -12.57
CA TYR A 457 -1.29 9.42 -12.35
C TYR A 457 -1.87 8.26 -13.19
N ASP A 458 -3.15 8.36 -13.55
CA ASP A 458 -3.89 7.44 -14.40
C ASP A 458 -3.36 7.39 -15.84
N LEU A 459 -2.57 8.40 -16.25
CA LEU A 459 -1.93 8.49 -17.57
C LEU A 459 -0.50 7.89 -17.58
N VAL A 460 0.01 7.47 -16.43
CA VAL A 460 1.34 6.83 -16.35
C VAL A 460 1.22 5.41 -16.86
N GLY A 461 1.84 5.15 -18.03
CA GLY A 461 1.93 3.82 -18.62
C GLY A 461 3.01 2.94 -17.98
N ALA A 462 3.01 1.68 -18.37
CA ALA A 462 4.00 0.66 -18.02
C ALA A 462 4.39 -0.14 -19.27
N GLY A 463 5.35 -1.04 -19.11
CA GLY A 463 5.78 -1.95 -20.16
C GLY A 463 6.88 -1.43 -21.06
N ILE A 464 7.20 -2.20 -22.09
CA ILE A 464 8.25 -1.89 -23.05
C ILE A 464 7.66 -0.97 -24.13
N THR A 465 7.89 0.33 -24.00
CA THR A 465 7.46 1.34 -24.99
C THR A 465 8.59 1.78 -25.91
N GLY A 466 9.79 1.25 -25.69
CA GLY A 466 10.96 1.49 -26.52
C GLY A 466 11.70 2.78 -26.21
N PRO A 467 12.81 3.02 -26.93
CA PRO A 467 13.26 2.23 -28.07
C PRO A 467 13.79 0.82 -27.70
N VAL A 468 13.59 -0.14 -28.62
CA VAL A 468 14.23 -1.46 -28.61
C VAL A 468 15.18 -1.51 -29.80
N THR A 469 16.49 -1.46 -29.55
CA THR A 469 17.50 -1.40 -30.63
C THR A 469 18.55 -2.48 -30.51
N LEU A 470 18.99 -2.99 -31.64
CA LEU A 470 20.09 -3.94 -31.75
C LEU A 470 21.34 -3.19 -32.23
N LYS A 471 22.29 -2.98 -31.31
CA LYS A 471 23.54 -2.25 -31.54
C LYS A 471 24.68 -3.22 -31.85
N GLY A 472 25.71 -2.73 -32.54
CA GLY A 472 26.96 -3.47 -32.72
C GLY A 472 26.85 -4.62 -33.71
N LEU A 473 25.96 -4.52 -34.69
CA LEU A 473 25.91 -5.41 -35.85
C LEU A 473 27.08 -5.11 -36.82
N ARG A 474 27.13 -5.77 -37.98
CA ARG A 474 28.18 -5.57 -38.99
C ARG A 474 28.49 -4.07 -39.19
N ASN A 475 29.77 -3.72 -39.12
CA ASN A 475 30.30 -2.34 -39.21
C ASN A 475 29.86 -1.37 -38.10
N GLY A 476 29.37 -1.85 -36.95
CA GLY A 476 28.88 -1.01 -35.86
C GLY A 476 27.47 -0.44 -36.10
N SER A 477 26.73 -1.00 -37.06
CA SER A 477 25.36 -0.58 -37.36
C SER A 477 24.42 -0.83 -36.17
N THR A 478 23.38 0.02 -36.08
CA THR A 478 22.30 -0.09 -35.10
C THR A 478 20.98 -0.22 -35.85
N VAL A 479 20.17 -1.20 -35.47
CA VAL A 479 18.84 -1.43 -36.04
C VAL A 479 17.79 -1.17 -34.97
N ASP A 480 16.79 -0.34 -35.28
CA ASP A 480 15.64 -0.12 -34.42
C ASP A 480 14.56 -1.17 -34.71
N LEU A 481 14.20 -1.94 -33.70
CA LEU A 481 13.20 -3.00 -33.75
C LEU A 481 11.82 -2.51 -33.29
N SER A 482 11.73 -1.28 -32.78
CA SER A 482 10.52 -0.76 -32.11
C SER A 482 9.30 -0.69 -33.02
N SER A 483 9.49 -0.47 -34.33
CA SER A 483 8.40 -0.36 -35.32
C SER A 483 8.08 -1.68 -36.04
N GLN A 484 8.83 -2.75 -35.73
CA GLN A 484 8.62 -4.07 -36.34
C GLN A 484 7.27 -4.68 -35.93
N GLN A 485 6.93 -5.78 -36.57
CA GLN A 485 5.75 -6.56 -36.21
C GLN A 485 6.06 -7.45 -35.00
N TRP A 486 5.43 -7.16 -33.86
CA TRP A 486 5.57 -7.89 -32.61
C TRP A 486 4.37 -8.79 -32.34
N THR A 487 4.61 -9.98 -31.79
CA THR A 487 3.58 -10.88 -31.28
C THR A 487 3.50 -10.76 -29.77
N TYR A 488 2.28 -10.74 -29.24
CA TYR A 488 1.97 -10.46 -27.85
C TYR A 488 1.21 -11.60 -27.22
N GLN A 489 1.52 -11.88 -25.96
CA GLN A 489 0.76 -12.79 -25.11
C GLN A 489 0.57 -12.17 -23.74
N ILE A 490 -0.68 -12.12 -23.28
CA ILE A 490 -1.05 -11.60 -21.96
C ILE A 490 -0.97 -12.75 -20.95
N GLY A 491 -0.21 -12.53 -19.88
CA GLY A 491 -0.03 -13.50 -18.82
C GLY A 491 0.87 -14.69 -19.14
N LEU A 492 1.00 -15.55 -18.15
CA LEU A 492 1.72 -16.81 -18.20
C LEU A 492 0.76 -17.95 -18.56
N GLN A 493 1.24 -18.99 -19.22
CA GLN A 493 0.47 -20.21 -19.47
C GLN A 493 0.01 -20.86 -18.16
N GLY A 494 0.86 -20.86 -17.12
CA GLY A 494 0.48 -21.39 -15.82
C GLY A 494 -0.71 -20.67 -15.15
N GLU A 495 -0.93 -19.39 -15.45
CA GLU A 495 -2.10 -18.64 -14.97
C GLU A 495 -3.39 -19.17 -15.63
N ASP A 496 -3.39 -19.40 -16.94
CA ASP A 496 -4.54 -19.94 -17.68
C ASP A 496 -4.84 -21.40 -17.33
N LEU A 497 -3.80 -22.19 -17.06
CA LEU A 497 -3.93 -23.57 -16.59
C LEU A 497 -4.45 -23.63 -15.14
N GLY A 498 -4.47 -22.50 -14.43
CA GLY A 498 -4.93 -22.40 -13.06
C GLY A 498 -4.01 -23.09 -12.07
N LEU A 499 -2.71 -23.20 -12.34
CA LEU A 499 -1.76 -23.96 -11.50
C LEU A 499 -1.77 -23.53 -10.03
N SER A 500 -2.09 -22.25 -9.76
CA SER A 500 -2.29 -21.68 -8.43
C SER A 500 -3.46 -22.29 -7.65
N SER A 501 -4.50 -22.77 -8.34
CA SER A 501 -5.72 -23.37 -7.76
C SER A 501 -5.62 -24.89 -7.53
N GLY A 502 -4.44 -25.47 -7.79
CA GLY A 502 -4.19 -26.90 -7.61
C GLY A 502 -4.68 -27.80 -8.75
N SER A 503 -5.05 -27.22 -9.90
CA SER A 503 -5.50 -27.94 -11.11
C SER A 503 -4.43 -28.86 -11.72
N VAL A 504 -4.89 -29.71 -12.63
CA VAL A 504 -4.13 -30.83 -13.22
C VAL A 504 -3.11 -30.32 -14.24
N GLY A 505 -1.89 -30.06 -13.78
CA GLY A 505 -0.69 -30.04 -14.62
C GLY A 505 0.06 -31.38 -14.50
N GLN A 506 0.81 -31.79 -15.52
CA GLN A 506 1.80 -32.87 -15.36
C GLN A 506 2.98 -32.33 -14.55
N TRP A 507 2.82 -32.28 -13.23
CA TRP A 507 3.85 -31.84 -12.30
C TRP A 507 5.02 -32.82 -12.30
N ASN A 508 6.25 -32.30 -12.39
CA ASN A 508 7.44 -33.11 -12.23
C ASN A 508 7.72 -33.31 -10.73
N SER A 509 7.71 -34.56 -10.28
CA SER A 509 8.01 -34.95 -8.89
C SER A 509 9.39 -35.61 -8.75
N GLN A 510 10.34 -35.27 -9.64
CA GLN A 510 11.71 -35.79 -9.56
C GLN A 510 12.44 -35.24 -8.33
N SER A 511 13.38 -36.00 -7.79
CA SER A 511 14.11 -35.65 -6.56
C SER A 511 14.98 -34.38 -6.68
N ASN A 512 15.40 -34.02 -7.88
CA ASN A 512 16.21 -32.82 -8.13
C ASN A 512 15.29 -31.67 -8.54
N LEU A 513 15.19 -30.66 -7.68
CA LEU A 513 14.47 -29.44 -7.98
C LEU A 513 15.33 -28.54 -8.88
N PRO A 514 14.73 -27.90 -9.90
CA PRO A 514 15.42 -26.87 -10.64
C PRO A 514 15.80 -25.75 -9.67
N THR A 515 17.05 -25.29 -9.76
CA THR A 515 17.54 -24.11 -9.04
C THR A 515 18.11 -23.15 -10.05
N ASN A 516 18.02 -21.84 -9.78
CA ASN A 516 18.45 -20.77 -10.68
C ASN A 516 17.82 -20.89 -12.08
N GLN A 517 16.57 -21.36 -12.15
CA GLN A 517 15.79 -21.39 -13.39
C GLN A 517 14.70 -20.31 -13.33
N PRO A 518 14.66 -19.40 -14.31
CA PRO A 518 13.58 -18.42 -14.40
C PRO A 518 12.26 -19.12 -14.73
N LEU A 519 11.15 -18.48 -14.37
CA LEU A 519 9.79 -18.90 -14.73
C LEU A 519 9.54 -20.39 -14.40
N THR A 520 9.54 -20.71 -13.12
CA THR A 520 9.27 -22.07 -12.62
C THR A 520 8.16 -22.01 -11.59
N TRP A 521 7.16 -22.87 -11.75
CA TRP A 521 6.11 -23.10 -10.78
C TRP A 521 6.57 -24.20 -9.82
N TYR A 522 6.42 -23.95 -8.52
CA TYR A 522 6.68 -24.92 -7.47
C TYR A 522 5.40 -25.21 -6.68
N LYS A 523 5.22 -26.46 -6.27
CA LYS A 523 4.09 -26.89 -5.45
C LYS A 523 4.57 -27.83 -4.36
N THR A 524 4.04 -27.66 -3.16
CA THR A 524 4.21 -28.59 -2.04
C THR A 524 2.93 -28.61 -1.22
N ASN A 525 2.73 -29.70 -0.46
CA ASN A 525 1.65 -29.83 0.50
C ASN A 525 2.27 -29.99 1.90
N PHE A 526 1.63 -29.41 2.92
CA PHE A 526 2.11 -29.50 4.29
C PHE A 526 0.94 -29.50 5.27
N ILE A 527 1.12 -30.14 6.42
CA ILE A 527 0.14 -30.05 7.52
C ILE A 527 0.31 -28.70 8.21
N ALA A 528 -0.81 -28.02 8.46
CA ALA A 528 -0.82 -26.76 9.19
C ALA A 528 -0.10 -26.90 10.56
N PRO A 529 0.80 -25.98 10.92
CA PRO A 529 1.44 -25.94 12.23
C PRO A 529 0.42 -25.96 13.38
N SER A 530 0.76 -26.62 14.48
CA SER A 530 -0.13 -26.69 15.65
C SER A 530 -0.07 -25.41 16.48
N GLY A 531 -1.21 -24.94 16.98
CA GLY A 531 -1.28 -23.80 17.92
C GLY A 531 -2.16 -22.68 17.38
N SER A 532 -2.03 -21.50 18.00
CA SER A 532 -2.80 -20.29 17.65
C SER A 532 -1.90 -19.09 17.35
N ASN A 533 -0.59 -19.30 17.25
CA ASN A 533 0.34 -18.24 16.89
C ASN A 533 0.19 -17.92 15.39
N PRO A 534 0.41 -16.66 14.98
CA PRO A 534 0.46 -16.34 13.56
C PRO A 534 1.56 -17.11 12.83
N VAL A 535 1.32 -17.41 11.57
CA VAL A 535 2.22 -18.17 10.70
C VAL A 535 2.66 -17.30 9.53
N ALA A 536 3.93 -17.41 9.16
CA ALA A 536 4.50 -16.82 7.95
C ALA A 536 5.26 -17.89 7.17
N ILE A 537 5.39 -17.69 5.86
CA ILE A 537 6.25 -18.53 5.03
C ILE A 537 7.58 -17.81 4.82
N ASP A 538 8.68 -18.49 5.12
CA ASP A 538 10.01 -17.99 4.86
C ASP A 538 10.39 -18.26 3.40
N PHE A 539 10.46 -17.20 2.60
CA PHE A 539 10.87 -17.26 1.20
C PHE A 539 12.37 -16.98 0.99
N THR A 540 13.17 -16.98 2.06
CA THR A 540 14.62 -16.84 1.95
C THR A 540 15.18 -17.90 1.00
N GLY A 541 15.91 -17.45 -0.01
CA GLY A 541 16.47 -18.31 -1.06
C GLY A 541 15.64 -18.37 -2.35
N LEU A 542 14.43 -17.79 -2.39
CA LEU A 542 13.70 -17.50 -3.61
C LEU A 542 14.01 -16.09 -4.14
N GLY A 543 13.65 -15.82 -5.40
CA GLY A 543 13.79 -14.51 -6.05
C GLY A 543 12.49 -13.69 -6.00
N LYS A 544 11.80 -13.59 -7.15
CA LYS A 544 10.51 -12.91 -7.30
C LYS A 544 9.44 -13.88 -7.79
N GLY A 545 8.22 -13.75 -7.28
CA GLY A 545 7.08 -14.52 -7.78
C GLY A 545 5.77 -14.13 -7.12
N GLU A 546 4.83 -15.06 -7.21
CA GLU A 546 3.59 -15.07 -6.44
C GLU A 546 3.53 -16.41 -5.69
N ALA A 547 2.96 -16.40 -4.50
CA ALA A 547 2.66 -17.61 -3.74
C ALA A 547 1.16 -17.68 -3.46
N TRP A 548 0.65 -18.91 -3.36
CA TRP A 548 -0.74 -19.23 -3.07
C TRP A 548 -0.79 -20.26 -1.96
N GLY A 549 -1.58 -19.99 -0.92
CA GLY A 549 -1.98 -20.96 0.09
C GLY A 549 -3.41 -21.39 -0.17
N LEU A 550 -3.62 -22.70 -0.34
CA LEU A 550 -4.94 -23.31 -0.46
C LEU A 550 -5.20 -24.16 0.79
N GLU A 551 -6.16 -23.75 1.62
CA GLU A 551 -6.62 -24.61 2.70
C GLU A 551 -7.67 -25.58 2.14
N SER A 552 -7.46 -26.89 2.28
CA SER A 552 -8.50 -27.88 2.02
C SER A 552 -9.27 -28.14 3.33
N PRO A 553 -10.53 -27.68 3.47
CA PRO A 553 -11.31 -28.01 4.66
C PRO A 553 -11.68 -29.50 4.65
N ALA A 554 -11.69 -30.11 5.83
CA ALA A 554 -12.02 -31.53 6.03
C ALA A 554 -13.44 -31.94 5.54
N ASP A 555 -14.32 -30.96 5.25
CA ASP A 555 -15.70 -31.17 4.79
C ASP A 555 -15.93 -30.79 3.30
N GLY A 556 -14.87 -30.43 2.57
CA GLY A 556 -14.92 -30.14 1.13
C GLY A 556 -15.68 -28.87 0.73
N ARG A 557 -15.99 -27.95 1.65
CA ARG A 557 -16.72 -26.71 1.31
C ARG A 557 -15.82 -25.47 1.45
N ARG A 558 -15.40 -24.97 0.28
CA ARG A 558 -14.62 -23.73 0.02
C ARG A 558 -13.22 -23.73 0.65
N SER A 559 -12.22 -23.86 -0.20
CA SER A 559 -10.86 -23.48 0.14
C SER A 559 -10.77 -21.98 0.38
N SER A 560 -10.07 -21.58 1.44
CA SER A 560 -9.55 -20.23 1.55
C SER A 560 -8.32 -20.17 0.62
N GLU A 561 -8.24 -19.13 -0.21
CA GLU A 561 -7.10 -18.87 -1.08
C GLU A 561 -6.49 -17.55 -0.63
N SER A 562 -5.24 -17.61 -0.15
CA SER A 562 -4.44 -16.42 0.11
C SER A 562 -3.31 -16.39 -0.89
N SER A 563 -3.17 -15.31 -1.64
CA SER A 563 -2.01 -15.08 -2.50
C SER A 563 -1.24 -13.85 -2.08
N TYR A 564 0.00 -13.70 -2.53
CA TYR A 564 0.81 -12.50 -2.31
C TYR A 564 2.05 -12.50 -3.21
N ARG A 565 2.59 -11.31 -3.46
CA ARG A 565 3.85 -11.14 -4.20
C ARG A 565 5.05 -11.49 -3.32
N ILE A 566 6.05 -12.12 -3.91
CA ILE A 566 7.37 -12.36 -3.34
C ILE A 566 8.35 -11.43 -4.05
N GLY A 567 9.22 -10.76 -3.29
CA GLY A 567 10.33 -9.97 -3.84
C GLY A 567 11.47 -9.88 -2.85
N ASP A 568 12.70 -9.79 -3.35
CA ASP A 568 13.90 -9.62 -2.53
C ASP A 568 13.87 -8.23 -1.85
N ASN A 569 14.13 -8.21 -0.54
CA ASN A 569 14.29 -7.00 0.26
C ASN A 569 15.67 -6.34 0.10
N GLY A 570 16.42 -6.70 -0.94
CA GLY A 570 17.64 -5.99 -1.34
C GLY A 570 18.87 -6.37 -0.52
N THR A 571 18.87 -7.52 0.16
CA THR A 571 20.08 -8.04 0.81
C THR A 571 20.98 -8.83 -0.13
N SER A 572 20.52 -9.17 -1.34
CA SER A 572 21.35 -9.75 -2.39
C SER A 572 21.25 -8.94 -3.67
N GLY A 573 22.30 -8.16 -3.96
CA GLY A 573 22.59 -7.70 -5.33
C GLY A 573 23.00 -8.86 -6.25
N GLY A 574 22.24 -9.95 -6.24
CA GLY A 574 22.41 -11.11 -7.10
C GLY A 574 21.20 -11.23 -7.98
N THR A 575 21.39 -11.05 -9.28
CA THR A 575 20.51 -11.65 -10.29
C THR A 575 20.41 -13.15 -10.01
N ASN A 576 19.27 -13.61 -9.49
CA ASN A 576 18.91 -15.02 -9.44
C ASN A 576 17.52 -15.22 -10.02
#